data_AF-A0A3P1W6K0-F1
#
_entry.id   AF-A0A3P1W6K0-F1
#
_cell.length_a   1.000
_cell.length_b   1.000
_cell.length_c   1.000
_cell.angle_alpha   90.00
_cell.angle_beta   90.00
_cell.angle_gamma   90.00
#
_symmetry.space_group_name_H-M   'P 1'
#
loop_
_entity.id
_entity.type
_entity.pdbx_description
1 polymer ?
#
loop_
_entity_poly.entity_id
_entity_poly.type
_entity_poly.pdbx_seq_one_letter_code
_entity_poly.pdbx_strand_id
1 'polypeptide(L)'
;MSSNVKEQVSIGGLRANAAAALINLSFFTGLGILIPILALILETENKFVKTYAKQTLALSVFVLVSSLLNIIFLIGTVIFGVVIFVLIAVQIFAIIKSIMGDEFEIPYINKITNILFID
;
A
#
# COMPACT_ATOMS: atom_id res chain seq x y z
N MET A 1 13.04 -21.16 4.48
CA MET A 1 12.17 -20.07 4.97
C MET A 1 10.93 -20.71 5.57
N SER A 2 10.53 -20.38 6.81
CA SER A 2 9.32 -20.97 7.39
C SER A 2 8.11 -20.69 6.48
N SER A 3 7.32 -21.71 6.20
CA SER A 3 6.20 -21.72 5.24
C SER A 3 4.96 -20.96 5.74
N ASN A 4 5.10 -20.07 6.73
CA ASN A 4 4.02 -19.34 7.36
C ASN A 4 4.45 -17.88 7.64
N VAL A 5 3.91 -16.94 6.87
CA VAL A 5 4.17 -15.50 6.98
C VAL A 5 3.90 -14.97 8.40
N LYS A 6 2.95 -15.56 9.13
CA LYS A 6 2.59 -15.13 10.49
C LYS A 6 3.67 -15.42 11.53
N GLU A 7 4.63 -16.27 11.23
CA GLU A 7 5.75 -16.61 12.12
C GLU A 7 7.03 -15.85 11.76
N GLN A 8 7.05 -15.22 10.58
CA GLN A 8 8.21 -14.47 10.12
C GLN A 8 8.28 -13.14 10.86
N VAL A 9 9.44 -12.86 11.44
CA VAL A 9 9.77 -11.55 12.02
C VAL A 9 10.28 -10.62 10.91
N SER A 10 9.92 -9.35 11.02
CA SER A 10 10.17 -8.28 10.06
C SER A 10 10.67 -7.04 10.83
N ILE A 11 10.22 -5.85 10.43
CA ILE A 11 10.65 -4.55 10.95
C ILE A 11 10.49 -4.46 12.47
N GLY A 12 11.59 -4.16 13.17
CA GLY A 12 11.57 -3.89 14.61
C GLY A 12 11.07 -5.05 15.49
N GLY A 13 11.18 -6.30 15.01
CA GLY A 13 10.69 -7.47 15.74
C GLY A 13 9.19 -7.77 15.51
N LEU A 14 8.50 -6.97 14.70
CA LEU A 14 7.10 -7.18 14.38
C LEU A 14 6.92 -8.38 13.44
N ARG A 15 5.82 -9.12 13.58
CA ARG A 15 5.47 -10.19 12.63
C ARG A 15 5.18 -9.60 11.25
N ALA A 16 5.56 -10.29 10.19
CA ALA A 16 5.42 -9.82 8.81
C ALA A 16 3.97 -9.45 8.44
N ASN A 17 3.00 -10.26 8.86
CA ASN A 17 1.57 -9.97 8.66
C ASN A 17 1.11 -8.68 9.35
N ALA A 18 1.59 -8.43 10.57
CA ALA A 18 1.28 -7.21 11.31
C ALA A 18 2.00 -5.98 10.72
N ALA A 19 3.26 -6.12 10.31
CA ALA A 19 4.00 -5.04 9.64
C ALA A 19 3.30 -4.61 8.35
N ALA A 20 2.94 -5.58 7.49
CA ALA A 20 2.18 -5.31 6.28
C ALA A 20 0.80 -4.66 6.55
N ALA A 21 0.10 -5.09 7.60
CA ALA A 21 -1.19 -4.49 7.98
C ALA A 21 -1.04 -3.02 8.39
N LEU A 22 -0.03 -2.69 9.21
CA LEU A 22 0.25 -1.32 9.63
C LEU A 22 0.67 -0.43 8.45
N ILE A 23 1.48 -0.98 7.55
CA ILE A 23 1.85 -0.31 6.30
C ILE A 23 0.61 0.02 5.50
N ASN A 24 -0.29 -0.94 5.24
CA ASN A 24 -1.52 -0.67 4.51
C ASN A 24 -2.43 0.33 5.24
N LEU A 25 -2.50 0.27 6.57
CA LEU A 25 -3.31 1.19 7.39
C LEU A 25 -2.83 2.64 7.28
N SER A 26 -1.53 2.86 7.06
CA SER A 26 -0.96 4.21 6.91
C SER A 26 -1.57 5.03 5.75
N PHE A 27 -2.15 4.35 4.76
CA PHE A 27 -2.92 4.99 3.68
C PHE A 27 -4.02 5.92 4.22
N PHE A 28 -4.68 5.53 5.31
CA PHE A 28 -5.81 6.28 5.89
C PHE A 28 -5.40 7.41 6.83
N THR A 29 -4.14 7.45 7.26
CA THR A 29 -3.68 8.41 8.29
C THR A 29 -2.98 9.64 7.71
N GLY A 30 -2.90 9.74 6.39
CA GLY A 30 -2.08 10.74 5.70
C GLY A 30 -0.58 10.40 5.68
N LEU A 31 -0.20 9.24 6.23
CA LEU A 31 1.20 8.77 6.25
C LEU A 31 1.49 7.71 5.18
N GLY A 32 0.59 7.52 4.21
CA GLY A 32 0.66 6.50 3.17
C GLY A 32 1.86 6.59 2.22
N ILE A 33 2.62 7.70 2.25
CA ILE A 33 3.89 7.82 1.54
C ILE A 33 5.06 7.53 2.48
N LEU A 34 5.09 8.21 3.64
CA LEU A 34 6.20 8.13 4.57
C LEU A 34 6.39 6.72 5.14
N ILE A 35 5.32 6.08 5.61
CA ILE A 35 5.41 4.77 6.27
C ILE A 35 5.86 3.67 5.29
N PRO A 36 5.31 3.55 4.07
CA PRO A 36 5.81 2.57 3.11
C PRO A 36 7.26 2.82 2.66
N ILE A 37 7.70 4.08 2.54
CA ILE A 37 9.12 4.38 2.25
C ILE A 37 10.01 3.89 3.38
N LEU A 38 9.68 4.22 4.63
CA LEU A 38 10.42 3.73 5.79
C LEU A 38 10.44 2.21 5.84
N ALA A 39 9.31 1.56 5.56
CA ALA A 39 9.24 0.10 5.48
C ALA A 39 10.14 -0.47 4.39
N LEU A 40 10.20 0.14 3.19
CA LEU A 40 11.07 -0.30 2.11
C LEU A 40 12.56 -0.11 2.40
N ILE A 41 12.91 0.90 3.21
CA ILE A 41 14.29 1.11 3.68
C ILE A 41 14.66 0.10 4.77
N LEU A 42 13.75 -0.18 5.71
CA LEU A 42 14.01 -1.02 6.87
C LEU A 42 13.87 -2.52 6.57
N GLU A 43 13.04 -2.90 5.60
CA GLU A 43 12.77 -4.29 5.25
C GLU A 43 13.51 -4.69 3.95
N THR A 44 14.63 -5.40 4.11
CA THR A 44 15.45 -5.84 2.98
C THR A 44 15.07 -7.23 2.48
N GLU A 45 14.61 -8.13 3.36
CA GLU A 45 14.50 -9.57 3.10
C GLU A 45 13.06 -10.03 2.84
N ASN A 46 12.09 -9.52 3.61
CA ASN A 46 10.73 -10.04 3.61
C ASN A 46 9.94 -9.54 2.38
N LYS A 47 9.88 -10.37 1.34
CA LYS A 47 9.16 -10.07 0.09
C LYS A 47 7.68 -9.74 0.30
N PHE A 48 7.01 -10.39 1.25
CA PHE A 48 5.60 -10.14 1.57
C PHE A 48 5.40 -8.71 2.07
N VAL A 49 6.20 -8.27 3.04
CA VAL A 49 6.12 -6.91 3.60
C VAL A 49 6.52 -5.87 2.55
N LYS A 50 7.57 -6.13 1.77
CA LYS A 50 7.99 -5.24 0.67
C LYS A 50 6.92 -5.08 -0.40
N THR A 51 6.17 -6.13 -0.71
CA THR A 51 5.08 -6.07 -1.70
C THR A 51 3.97 -5.15 -1.23
N TYR A 52 3.48 -5.33 0.00
CA TYR A 52 2.47 -4.43 0.57
C TYR A 52 2.98 -2.98 0.71
N ALA A 53 4.26 -2.78 1.02
CA ALA A 53 4.88 -1.46 1.04
C ALA A 53 4.93 -0.81 -0.34
N LYS A 54 5.42 -1.51 -1.38
CA LYS A 54 5.45 -1.00 -2.76
C LYS A 54 4.05 -0.60 -3.24
N GLN A 55 3.05 -1.44 -2.99
CA GLN A 55 1.67 -1.18 -3.43
C GLN A 55 1.03 -0.01 -2.67
N THR A 56 1.20 0.07 -1.35
CA THR A 56 0.67 1.18 -0.55
C THR A 56 1.33 2.51 -0.95
N LEU A 57 2.64 2.49 -1.23
CA LEU A 57 3.33 3.68 -1.74
C LEU A 57 2.75 4.11 -3.09
N ALA A 58 2.62 3.17 -4.03
CA ALA A 58 2.09 3.42 -5.36
C ALA A 58 0.67 4.01 -5.32
N LEU A 59 -0.21 3.45 -4.49
CA LEU A 59 -1.55 3.98 -4.30
C LEU A 59 -1.55 5.37 -3.68
N SER A 60 -0.70 5.61 -2.69
CA SER A 60 -0.63 6.92 -2.02
C SER A 60 -0.11 8.01 -2.94
N VAL A 61 0.89 7.70 -3.77
CA VAL A 61 1.37 8.60 -4.83
C VAL A 61 0.28 8.83 -5.89
N PHE A 62 -0.43 7.77 -6.28
CA PHE A 62 -1.54 7.90 -7.24
C PHE A 62 -2.67 8.80 -6.71
N VAL A 63 -3.02 8.69 -5.42
CA VAL A 63 -3.98 9.59 -4.76
C VAL A 63 -3.48 11.02 -4.76
N LEU A 64 -2.20 11.24 -4.43
CA LEU A 64 -1.60 12.57 -4.43
C LEU A 64 -1.70 13.23 -5.81
N VAL A 65 -1.33 12.50 -6.87
CA VAL A 65 -1.43 13.01 -8.25
C VAL A 65 -2.90 13.22 -8.66
N SER A 66 -3.79 12.28 -8.32
CA SER A 66 -5.22 12.37 -8.62
C SER A 66 -5.91 13.53 -7.90
N SER A 67 -5.36 13.99 -6.77
CA SER A 67 -5.90 15.14 -6.03
C SER A 67 -5.90 16.43 -6.88
N LEU A 68 -5.03 16.53 -7.89
CA LEU A 68 -4.98 17.63 -8.85
C LEU A 68 -6.25 17.75 -9.70
N LEU A 69 -7.05 16.67 -9.81
CA LEU A 69 -8.36 16.73 -10.48
C LEU A 69 -9.29 17.75 -9.81
N ASN A 70 -9.14 18.00 -8.51
CA ASN A 70 -9.96 18.98 -7.79
C ASN A 70 -9.72 20.45 -8.19
N ILE A 71 -8.76 20.73 -9.07
CA ILE A 71 -8.57 22.07 -9.66
C ILE A 71 -9.74 22.43 -10.59
N ILE A 72 -10.36 21.45 -11.26
CA ILE A 72 -11.54 21.67 -12.11
C ILE A 72 -12.79 21.57 -11.24
N PHE A 73 -13.48 22.71 -11.07
CA PHE A 73 -14.65 22.80 -10.19
C PHE A 73 -15.76 21.82 -10.60
N LEU A 74 -16.33 21.14 -9.60
CA LEU A 74 -17.43 20.16 -9.68
C LEU A 74 -17.10 18.82 -10.37
N ILE A 75 -16.74 18.80 -11.66
CA ILE A 75 -16.52 17.54 -12.41
C ILE A 75 -15.29 16.79 -11.88
N GLY A 76 -14.19 17.51 -11.68
CA GLY A 76 -12.94 16.92 -11.18
C GLY A 76 -13.11 16.34 -9.77
N THR A 77 -13.87 17.02 -8.91
CA THR A 77 -14.18 16.55 -7.56
C THR A 77 -15.03 15.28 -7.56
N VAL A 78 -16.04 15.17 -8.43
CA VAL A 78 -16.86 13.96 -8.53
C VAL A 78 -16.01 12.77 -8.99
N ILE A 79 -15.19 12.94 -10.03
CA ILE A 79 -14.28 11.90 -10.53
C ILE A 79 -13.31 11.47 -9.43
N PHE A 80 -12.70 12.44 -8.74
CA PHE A 80 -11.79 12.17 -7.62
C PHE A 80 -12.50 11.39 -6.50
N GLY A 81 -13.74 11.73 -6.16
CA GLY A 81 -14.53 11.01 -5.17
C GLY A 81 -14.75 9.53 -5.53
N VAL A 82 -15.05 9.23 -6.80
CA VAL A 82 -15.19 7.85 -7.28
C VAL A 82 -13.87 7.09 -7.20
N VAL A 83 -12.75 7.73 -7.58
CA VAL A 83 -11.43 7.13 -7.48
C VAL A 83 -11.10 6.78 -6.03
N ILE A 84 -11.28 7.72 -5.10
CA ILE A 84 -11.01 7.50 -3.68
C ILE A 84 -11.88 6.36 -3.12
N PHE A 85 -13.15 6.31 -3.48
CA PHE A 85 -14.06 5.25 -3.01
C PHE A 85 -13.56 3.85 -3.40
N VAL A 86 -13.13 3.67 -4.64
CA VAL A 86 -12.57 2.39 -5.12
C VAL A 86 -11.28 2.04 -4.37
N LEU A 87 -10.39 3.02 -4.19
CA LEU A 87 -9.10 2.79 -3.52
C LEU A 87 -9.27 2.43 -2.04
N ILE A 88 -10.22 3.05 -1.34
CA ILE A 88 -10.55 2.69 0.05
C ILE A 88 -10.95 1.21 0.13
N ALA A 89 -11.82 0.74 -0.77
CA ALA A 89 -12.27 -0.66 -0.77
C ALA A 89 -11.10 -1.64 -1.00
N VAL A 90 -10.24 -1.34 -1.98
CA VAL A 90 -9.02 -2.11 -2.25
C VAL A 90 -8.09 -2.15 -1.05
N GLN A 91 -7.89 -1.01 -0.38
CA GLN A 91 -6.98 -0.90 0.75
C GLN A 91 -7.49 -1.64 1.99
N ILE A 92 -8.81 -1.63 2.23
CA ILE A 92 -9.44 -2.46 3.27
C ILE A 92 -9.18 -3.94 2.99
N PHE A 93 -9.36 -4.37 1.74
CA PHE A 93 -9.11 -5.76 1.36
C PHE A 93 -7.63 -6.15 1.56
N ALA A 94 -6.69 -5.27 1.18
CA ALA A 94 -5.26 -5.46 1.40
C ALA A 94 -4.91 -5.60 2.89
N ILE A 95 -5.53 -4.82 3.78
CA ILE A 95 -5.36 -4.95 5.23
C ILE A 95 -5.82 -6.33 5.68
N ILE A 96 -7.04 -6.75 5.32
CA ILE A 96 -7.60 -8.05 5.71
C ILE A 96 -6.68 -9.19 5.25
N LYS A 97 -6.29 -9.18 3.97
CA LYS A 97 -5.38 -10.17 3.40
C LYS A 97 -4.02 -10.19 4.10
N SER A 98 -3.45 -9.02 4.38
CA SER A 98 -2.17 -8.93 5.09
C SER A 98 -2.25 -9.54 6.49
N ILE A 99 -3.33 -9.30 7.26
CA ILE A 99 -3.54 -9.87 8.60
C ILE A 99 -3.66 -11.40 8.52
N MET A 100 -4.37 -11.90 7.51
CA MET A 100 -4.52 -13.33 7.22
C MET A 100 -3.20 -13.99 6.81
N GLY A 101 -2.17 -13.22 6.48
CA GLY A 101 -0.88 -13.72 5.99
C GLY A 101 -0.91 -14.11 4.52
N ASP A 102 -1.94 -13.67 3.79
CA ASP A 102 -2.14 -13.96 2.37
C ASP A 102 -1.43 -12.89 1.53
N GLU A 103 -0.70 -13.33 0.51
CA GLU A 103 -0.22 -12.45 -0.54
C GLU A 103 -1.42 -11.90 -1.33
N PHE A 104 -1.44 -10.59 -1.56
CA PHE A 104 -2.45 -9.93 -2.35
C PHE A 104 -1.79 -8.90 -3.26
N GLU A 105 -1.94 -9.14 -4.56
CA GLU A 105 -1.55 -8.18 -5.58
C GLU A 105 -2.77 -7.37 -6.01
N ILE A 106 -2.65 -6.05 -5.90
CA ILE A 106 -3.71 -5.13 -6.33
C ILE A 106 -3.74 -5.14 -7.87
N PRO A 107 -4.88 -5.46 -8.51
CA PRO A 107 -4.97 -5.48 -9.95
C PRO A 107 -4.52 -4.15 -10.57
N TYR A 108 -3.74 -4.23 -11.65
CA TYR A 108 -3.18 -3.09 -12.39
C TYR A 108 -2.18 -2.20 -11.63
N ILE A 109 -1.92 -2.44 -10.34
CA ILE A 109 -0.94 -1.64 -9.57
C ILE A 109 0.46 -1.75 -10.16
N ASN A 110 0.77 -2.88 -10.79
CA ASN A 110 2.04 -3.16 -11.46
C ASN A 110 2.41 -2.07 -12.49
N LYS A 111 1.43 -1.43 -13.12
CA LYS A 111 1.69 -0.31 -14.04
C LYS A 111 2.20 0.93 -13.31
N ILE A 112 1.74 1.16 -12.08
CA ILE A 112 2.13 2.31 -11.25
C ILE A 112 3.44 2.01 -10.52
N THR A 113 3.58 0.80 -9.96
CA THR A 113 4.83 0.38 -9.30
C THR A 113 6.01 0.35 -10.25
N ASN A 114 5.85 -0.06 -11.53
CA ASN A 114 6.95 -0.02 -12.50
C ASN A 114 7.44 1.40 -12.84
N ILE A 115 6.61 2.44 -12.64
CA ILE A 115 7.01 3.83 -12.81
C ILE A 115 7.81 4.30 -11.57
N LEU A 116 7.38 3.88 -10.38
CA LEU A 116 7.96 4.29 -9.10
C LEU A 116 9.23 3.52 -8.73
N PHE A 117 9.29 2.25 -9.09
CA PHE A 117 10.39 1.34 -8.81
C PHE A 117 10.90 0.87 -10.17
N ILE A 118 11.98 1.50 -10.62
CA ILE A 118 12.75 1.03 -11.77
C ILE A 118 13.51 -0.20 -11.27
N ASP A 119 12.99 -1.38 -11.59
CA ASP A 119 13.71 -2.64 -11.39
C ASP A 119 14.73 -2.87 -12.53
#